data_AF-A0A353GZ18-F1
#
_entry.id   AF-A0A353GZ18-F1
#
_cell.length_a   1.000
_cell.length_b   1.000
_cell.length_c   1.000
_cell.angle_alpha   90.00
_cell.angle_beta   90.00
_cell.angle_gamma   90.00
#
_symmetry.space_group_name_H-M   'P 1'
#
loop_
_entity.id
_entity.type
_entity.pdbx_description
1 polymer ?
#
loop_
_entity_poly.entity_id
_entity_poly.type
_entity_poly.pdbx_seq_one_letter_code
_entity_poly.pdbx_strand_id
1 'polypeptide(L)'
;MGITKIHKAIKLTNRIVNSITYLCDVRLRSTYFTKEGKMGFVNLISFILSHNKKSLQIELDNFFKALPDEDCSITKQAFSIARQKVSPRAFIILFQAVIRQFYEDDFKTYRGFRLSAIDGTTLELQNTEDLR
;
A
#
# COMPACT_ATOMS: atom_id res chain seq x y z
N MET A 1 6.19 -7.19 -19.92
CA MET A 1 6.01 -5.74 -19.68
C MET A 1 5.35 -5.44 -18.32
N GLY A 2 4.28 -6.13 -17.92
CA GLY A 2 3.60 -5.88 -16.63
C GLY A 2 4.43 -6.18 -15.37
N ILE A 3 5.20 -7.28 -15.37
CA ILE A 3 6.00 -7.72 -14.21
C ILE A 3 7.05 -6.66 -13.83
N THR A 4 7.74 -6.06 -14.81
CA THR A 4 8.77 -5.03 -14.56
C THR A 4 8.20 -3.76 -13.92
N LYS A 5 6.99 -3.35 -14.33
CA LYS A 5 6.32 -2.18 -13.74
C LYS A 5 5.93 -2.43 -12.29
N ILE A 6 5.39 -3.61 -11.98
CA ILE A 6 5.06 -3.99 -10.60
C ILE A 6 6.31 -4.01 -9.72
N HIS A 7 7.43 -4.55 -10.20
CA HIS A 7 8.69 -4.53 -9.46
C HIS A 7 9.19 -3.11 -9.18
N LYS A 8 9.10 -2.19 -10.17
CA LYS A 8 9.44 -0.77 -9.96
C LYS A 8 8.55 -0.14 -8.89
N ALA A 9 7.24 -0.40 -8.94
CA ALA A 9 6.28 0.12 -7.97
C ALA A 9 6.59 -0.38 -6.54
N ILE A 10 6.89 -1.67 -6.36
CA ILE A 10 7.28 -2.23 -5.07
C ILE A 10 8.55 -1.56 -4.53
N LYS A 11 9.59 -1.40 -5.36
CA LYS A 11 10.82 -0.70 -4.98
C LYS A 11 10.57 0.75 -4.58
N LEU A 12 9.73 1.46 -5.32
CA LEU A 12 9.34 2.83 -5.02
C LEU A 12 8.62 2.94 -3.67
N THR A 13 7.61 2.09 -3.46
CA THR A 13 6.86 2.03 -2.20
C THR A 13 7.79 1.76 -1.02
N ASN A 14 8.67 0.75 -1.13
CA ASN A 14 9.66 0.45 -0.09
C ASN A 14 10.55 1.65 0.22
N ARG A 15 11.03 2.37 -0.79
CA ARG A 15 11.84 3.59 -0.60
C ARG A 15 11.06 4.69 0.14
N ILE A 16 9.80 4.91 -0.22
CA ILE A 16 8.96 5.94 0.42
C ILE A 16 8.66 5.57 1.87
N VAL A 17 8.21 4.35 2.13
CA VAL A 17 7.80 3.89 3.46
C VAL A 17 8.96 3.90 4.46
N ASN A 18 10.19 3.61 4.01
CA ASN A 18 11.38 3.65 4.85
C ASN A 18 11.98 5.06 5.03
N SER A 19 11.39 6.11 4.44
CA SER A 19 11.87 7.48 4.59
C SER A 19 11.35 8.14 5.87
N ILE A 20 12.25 8.78 6.62
CA ILE A 20 11.90 9.57 7.81
C ILE A 20 10.98 10.76 7.48
N THR A 21 11.17 11.37 6.30
CA THR A 21 10.33 12.49 5.85
C THR A 21 8.88 12.04 5.68
N TYR A 22 8.69 10.89 5.04
CA TYR A 22 7.37 10.30 4.84
C TYR A 22 6.71 9.95 6.18
N LEU A 23 7.44 9.33 7.12
CA LEU A 23 6.92 9.09 8.47
C LEU A 23 6.43 10.38 9.14
N CYS A 24 7.24 11.44 9.10
CA CYS A 24 6.91 12.73 9.70
C CYS A 24 5.66 13.37 9.08
N ASP A 25 5.49 13.24 7.76
CA ASP A 25 4.37 13.82 7.03
C ASP A 25 3.03 13.13 7.31
N VAL A 26 3.06 11.83 7.62
CA VAL A 26 1.82 11.02 7.69
C VAL A 26 1.44 10.55 9.09
N ARG A 27 2.33 10.68 10.08
CA ARG A 27 1.96 10.45 11.48
C ARG A 27 1.06 11.58 11.98
N LEU A 28 0.04 11.25 12.77
CA LEU A 28 -0.91 12.25 13.28
C LEU A 28 -0.34 13.13 14.42
N ARG A 29 0.72 12.67 15.09
CA ARG A 29 1.41 13.42 16.15
C ARG A 29 2.91 13.22 16.03
N SER A 30 3.68 14.26 16.36
CA SER A 30 5.14 14.23 16.36
C SER A 30 5.75 13.23 17.34
N THR A 31 4.98 12.78 18.34
CA THR A 31 5.39 11.77 19.33
C THR A 31 5.10 10.34 18.90
N TYR A 32 4.39 10.12 17.79
CA TYR A 32 4.09 8.77 17.31
C TYR A 32 5.26 8.19 16.52
N PHE A 33 5.50 6.89 16.74
CA PHE A 33 6.57 6.09 16.12
C PHE A 33 7.99 6.63 16.38
N THR A 34 8.21 7.33 17.50
CA THR A 34 9.55 7.79 17.91
C THR A 34 10.31 6.77 18.75
N LYS A 35 9.62 5.77 19.30
CA LYS A 35 10.19 4.67 20.08
C LYS A 35 9.99 3.36 19.35
N GLU A 36 10.92 2.44 19.53
CA GLU A 36 10.77 1.05 19.09
C GLU A 36 9.63 0.40 19.88
N GLY A 37 8.54 0.10 19.17
CA GLY A 37 7.44 -0.69 19.69
C GLY A 37 7.24 -1.89 18.78
N LYS A 38 6.60 -2.95 19.31
CA LYS A 38 6.40 -4.20 18.58
C LYS A 38 5.78 -3.98 17.18
N MET A 39 4.85 -3.02 17.06
CA MET A 39 4.30 -2.58 15.77
C MET A 39 4.98 -1.29 15.29
N GLY A 40 6.11 -1.43 14.60
CA GLY A 40 6.81 -0.32 13.95
C GLY A 40 6.01 0.29 12.78
N PHE A 41 6.34 1.53 12.40
CA PHE A 41 5.65 2.23 11.30
C PHE A 41 5.76 1.49 9.96
N VAL A 42 6.98 1.07 9.59
CA VAL A 42 7.22 0.36 8.32
C VAL A 42 6.40 -0.93 8.29
N ASN A 43 6.47 -1.74 9.35
CA ASN A 43 5.70 -2.98 9.47
C ASN A 43 4.19 -2.73 9.42
N LEU A 44 3.71 -1.66 10.04
CA LEU A 44 2.30 -1.25 9.98
C LEU A 44 1.83 -0.94 8.55
N ILE A 45 2.58 -0.12 7.83
CA ILE A 45 2.22 0.22 6.44
C ILE A 45 2.30 -1.02 5.56
N SER A 46 3.38 -1.81 5.67
CA SER A 46 3.57 -3.04 4.91
C SER A 46 2.46 -4.07 5.15
N PHE A 47 2.03 -4.25 6.40
CA PHE A 47 0.92 -5.15 6.73
C PHE A 47 -0.44 -4.66 6.20
N ILE A 48 -0.67 -3.34 6.15
CA ILE A 48 -1.90 -2.80 5.58
C ILE A 48 -1.90 -2.97 4.05
N LEU A 49 -0.74 -2.87 3.42
CA LEU A 49 -0.58 -3.07 1.97
C LEU A 49 -0.55 -4.55 1.57
N SER A 50 -0.33 -5.46 2.53
CA SER A 50 -0.34 -6.90 2.25
C SER A 50 -1.74 -7.41 1.99
N HIS A 51 -1.84 -8.39 1.10
CA HIS A 51 -3.12 -8.99 0.74
C HIS A 51 -3.51 -10.05 1.78
N ASN A 52 -4.34 -9.63 2.74
CA ASN A 52 -4.81 -10.45 3.85
C ASN A 52 -6.08 -11.22 3.45
N LYS A 53 -6.02 -12.57 3.43
CA LYS A 53 -7.13 -13.45 3.00
C LYS A 53 -7.80 -14.19 4.18
N LYS A 54 -7.14 -14.23 5.34
CA LYS A 54 -7.58 -14.92 6.55
C LYS A 54 -8.02 -13.92 7.62
N SER A 55 -8.35 -14.43 8.81
CA SER A 55 -8.69 -13.58 9.96
C SER A 55 -7.48 -12.72 10.37
N LEU A 56 -7.76 -11.53 10.89
CA LEU A 56 -6.73 -10.52 11.23
C LEU A 56 -5.60 -11.05 12.11
N GLN A 57 -5.89 -11.88 13.13
CA GLN A 57 -4.84 -12.40 14.01
C GLN A 57 -3.94 -13.39 13.28
N ILE A 58 -4.53 -14.29 12.49
CA ILE A 58 -3.76 -15.26 11.71
C ILE A 58 -2.82 -14.54 10.74
N GLU A 59 -3.29 -13.46 10.10
CA GLU A 59 -2.45 -12.70 9.18
C GLU A 59 -1.37 -11.88 9.91
N LEU A 60 -1.66 -11.29 11.07
CA LEU A 60 -0.63 -10.66 11.89
C LEU A 60 0.44 -11.68 12.28
N ASP A 61 0.05 -12.86 12.76
CA ASP A 61 1.00 -13.90 13.15
C ASP A 61 1.82 -14.39 11.95
N ASN A 62 1.19 -14.60 10.78
CA ASN A 62 1.91 -14.99 9.55
C ASN A 62 2.89 -13.90 9.09
N PHE A 63 2.47 -12.63 9.15
CA PHE A 63 3.28 -11.50 8.73
C PHE A 63 4.55 -11.40 9.58
N PHE A 64 4.42 -11.48 10.91
CA PHE A 64 5.58 -11.36 11.80
C PHE A 64 6.46 -12.63 11.81
N LYS A 65 5.89 -13.83 11.60
CA LYS A 65 6.67 -15.06 11.40
C LYS A 65 7.53 -15.03 10.14
N ALA A 66 7.15 -14.25 9.13
CA ALA A 66 7.92 -14.11 7.89
C ALA A 66 9.05 -13.07 8.00
N LEU A 67 9.13 -12.32 9.11
CA LEU A 67 10.20 -11.37 9.36
C LEU A 67 11.38 -12.08 10.05
N PRO A 68 12.62 -11.57 9.88
CA PRO A 68 13.82 -12.19 10.47
C PRO A 68 13.81 -12.28 12.01
N ASP A 69 13.01 -11.45 12.68
CA ASP A 69 12.88 -11.43 14.14
C ASP A 69 11.73 -12.36 14.57
N GLU A 70 12.05 -13.63 14.81
CA GLU A 70 11.10 -14.74 14.94
C GLU A 70 10.15 -14.70 16.16
N ASP A 71 10.35 -13.79 17.13
CA ASP A 71 9.63 -13.81 18.43
C ASP A 71 8.67 -12.64 18.67
N CYS A 72 8.21 -11.96 17.62
CA CYS A 72 7.27 -10.85 17.76
C CYS A 72 5.82 -11.25 17.43
N SER A 73 4.95 -11.37 18.45
CA SER A 73 3.50 -11.44 18.25
C SER A 73 2.82 -10.10 18.52
N ILE A 74 1.89 -9.72 17.64
CA ILE A 74 1.07 -8.51 17.73
C ILE A 74 -0.39 -8.87 17.94
N THR A 75 -1.02 -8.25 18.93
CA THR A 75 -2.47 -8.39 19.16
C THR A 75 -3.26 -7.51 18.20
N LYS A 76 -4.49 -7.92 17.85
CA LYS A 76 -5.44 -7.08 17.08
C LYS A 76 -5.61 -5.67 17.66
N GLN A 77 -5.61 -5.55 18.99
CA GLN A 77 -5.75 -4.27 19.69
C GLN A 77 -4.52 -3.37 19.48
N ALA A 78 -3.31 -3.93 19.63
CA ALA A 78 -2.07 -3.20 19.38
C ALA A 78 -1.99 -2.71 17.91
N PHE A 79 -2.39 -3.56 16.96
CA PHE A 79 -2.52 -3.16 15.55
C PHE A 79 -3.53 -2.01 15.37
N SER A 80 -4.74 -2.12 15.94
CA SER A 80 -5.77 -1.07 15.83
C SER A 80 -5.28 0.27 16.36
N ILE A 81 -4.62 0.27 17.53
CA ILE A 81 -4.03 1.46 18.14
C ILE A 81 -2.94 2.04 17.23
N ALA A 82 -2.05 1.20 16.68
CA ALA A 82 -1.00 1.65 15.79
C ALA A 82 -1.56 2.25 14.49
N ARG A 83 -2.58 1.63 13.89
CA ARG A 83 -3.27 2.14 12.70
C ARG A 83 -3.85 3.53 12.92
N GLN A 84 -4.45 3.78 14.09
CA GLN A 84 -5.02 5.09 14.43
C GLN A 84 -3.98 6.20 14.62
N LYS A 85 -2.68 5.89 14.62
CA LYS A 85 -1.60 6.90 14.68
C LYS A 85 -1.20 7.44 13.31
N VAL A 86 -1.72 6.86 12.22
CA VAL A 86 -1.37 7.19 10.85
C VAL A 86 -2.54 7.86 10.13
N SER A 87 -2.26 8.95 9.42
CA SER A 87 -3.23 9.64 8.58
C SER A 87 -3.57 8.80 7.34
N PRO A 88 -4.84 8.74 6.90
CA PRO A 88 -5.21 8.14 5.62
C PRO A 88 -4.45 8.71 4.41
N ARG A 89 -3.94 9.95 4.54
CA ARG A 89 -3.07 10.61 3.54
C ARG A 89 -1.85 9.76 3.17
N ALA A 90 -1.36 8.91 4.07
CA ALA A 90 -0.30 7.94 3.79
C ALA A 90 -0.57 7.15 2.50
N PHE A 91 -1.77 6.58 2.40
CA PHE A 91 -2.15 5.72 1.27
C PHE A 91 -2.41 6.52 -0.01
N ILE A 92 -2.88 7.77 0.12
CA ILE A 92 -3.03 8.68 -1.02
C ILE A 92 -1.67 9.00 -1.64
N ILE A 93 -0.67 9.32 -0.81
CA ILE A 93 0.69 9.61 -1.27
C ILE A 93 1.30 8.40 -1.97
N LEU A 94 1.20 7.21 -1.37
CA LEU A 94 1.73 5.98 -1.96
C LEU A 94 1.02 5.66 -3.29
N PHE A 95 -0.31 5.77 -3.33
CA PHE A 95 -1.07 5.54 -4.54
C PHE A 95 -0.67 6.49 -5.67
N GLN A 96 -0.59 7.80 -5.39
CA GLN A 96 -0.18 8.80 -6.37
C GLN A 96 1.25 8.56 -6.88
N ALA A 97 2.17 8.17 -5.99
CA ALA A 97 3.54 7.86 -6.37
C ALA A 97 3.62 6.65 -7.32
N VAL A 98 2.89 5.58 -7.00
CA VAL A 98 2.83 4.37 -7.83
C VAL A 98 2.17 4.65 -9.18
N ILE A 99 1.05 5.39 -9.19
CA ILE A 99 0.37 5.79 -10.44
C ILE A 99 1.30 6.64 -11.31
N ARG A 100 1.94 7.66 -10.75
CA ARG A 100 2.88 8.50 -11.51
C ARG A 100 4.00 7.67 -12.13
N GLN A 101 4.65 6.82 -11.32
CA GLN A 101 5.70 5.93 -11.82
C GLN A 101 5.19 4.98 -12.91
N PHE A 102 3.98 4.45 -12.75
CA PHE A 102 3.39 3.53 -13.73
C PHE A 102 3.13 4.21 -15.09
N TYR A 103 2.70 5.48 -15.06
CA TYR A 103 2.34 6.27 -16.22
C TYR A 103 3.48 7.14 -16.79
N GLU A 104 4.65 7.18 -16.14
CA GLU A 104 5.87 7.83 -16.67
C GLU A 104 6.43 7.14 -17.92
N ASP A 105 6.17 5.83 -18.10
CA ASP A 105 6.63 5.11 -19.28
C ASP A 105 5.72 5.40 -20.50
N ASP A 106 6.32 5.48 -21.70
CA ASP A 106 5.55 5.61 -22.95
C ASP A 106 4.62 4.41 -23.17
N PHE A 107 3.36 4.69 -23.47
CA PHE A 107 2.38 3.71 -23.87
C PHE A 107 2.25 3.68 -25.39
N LYS A 108 2.15 2.48 -25.97
CA LYS A 108 1.75 2.36 -27.37
C LYS A 108 0.33 2.87 -27.51
N THR A 109 0.16 3.90 -28.34
CA THR A 109 -1.14 4.47 -28.66
C THR A 109 -1.63 4.00 -30.04
N TYR A 110 -2.92 3.76 -30.18
CA TYR A 110 -3.60 3.63 -31.46
C TYR A 110 -4.45 4.89 -31.68
N ARG A 111 -4.17 5.65 -32.74
CA ARG A 111 -4.85 6.92 -33.05
C ARG A 111 -4.89 7.92 -31.88
N GLY A 112 -3.81 8.01 -31.10
CA GLY A 112 -3.72 8.89 -29.92
C GLY A 112 -4.35 8.33 -28.64
N PHE A 113 -4.99 7.15 -28.69
CA PHE A 113 -5.61 6.52 -27.51
C PHE A 113 -4.82 5.30 -27.05
N ARG A 114 -4.75 5.07 -25.73
CA ARG A 114 -4.25 3.82 -25.17
C ARG A 114 -5.31 2.74 -25.35
N LEU A 115 -5.08 1.80 -26.25
CA LEU A 115 -5.97 0.65 -26.43
C LEU A 115 -5.76 -0.34 -25.28
N SER A 116 -6.81 -0.70 -24.58
CA SER A 116 -6.79 -1.73 -23.53
C SER A 116 -7.95 -2.69 -23.76
N ALA A 117 -7.64 -3.93 -24.12
CA ALA A 117 -8.61 -4.99 -24.20
C ALA A 117 -8.82 -5.52 -22.77
N ILE A 118 -10.03 -5.32 -22.24
CA ILE A 118 -10.44 -5.81 -20.93
C ILE A 118 -11.55 -6.80 -21.21
N ASP A 119 -11.42 -8.03 -20.72
CA ASP A 119 -12.54 -8.96 -20.70
C ASP A 119 -13.53 -8.48 -19.63
N GLY A 120 -14.60 -7.83 -20.08
CA GLY A 120 -15.55 -7.09 -19.25
C GLY A 120 -16.62 -7.97 -18.59
N THR A 121 -16.56 -9.29 -18.70
CA THR A 121 -17.58 -10.21 -18.17
C THR A 121 -17.82 -10.11 -16.65
N THR A 122 -16.99 -9.37 -15.91
CA THR A 122 -17.13 -9.15 -14.46
C THR A 122 -17.13 -7.68 -14.02
N LEU A 123 -17.12 -6.71 -14.94
CA LEU A 123 -17.04 -5.29 -14.59
C LEU A 123 -18.43 -4.64 -14.68
N GLU A 124 -19.08 -4.38 -13.55
CA GLU A 124 -20.30 -3.57 -13.53
C GLU A 124 -19.97 -2.13 -13.96
N LEU A 125 -20.50 -1.71 -15.10
CA LEU A 125 -20.48 -0.31 -15.52
C LEU A 125 -21.44 0.50 -14.64
N GLN A 126 -20.95 1.61 -14.10
CA GLN A 126 -21.81 2.52 -13.35
C GLN A 126 -22.85 3.16 -14.27
N ASN A 127 -24.12 3.12 -13.87
CA ASN A 127 -25.22 3.72 -14.63
C ASN A 127 -25.18 5.25 -14.49
N THR A 128 -24.38 5.90 -15.33
CA THR A 128 -24.23 7.36 -15.41
C THR A 128 -24.70 7.87 -16.78
N GLU A 129 -25.11 9.14 -16.86
CA GLU A 129 -25.56 9.78 -18.12
C GLU A 129 -24.49 9.70 -19.21
N ASP A 130 -23.21 9.86 -18.85
CA ASP A 130 -22.08 9.82 -19.80
C ASP A 130 -21.84 8.43 -20.42
N LEU A 131 -22.46 7.38 -19.87
CA LEU A 131 -22.32 5.98 -20.29
C LEU A 131 -23.61 5.39 -20.89
N ARG A 132 -24.62 6.23 -21.16
CA ARG A 132 -25.85 5.88 -21.88
C ARG A 132 -25.76 6.30 -23.34
#